data_AF-A0A2V6VGW1-F1
#
_entry.id   AF-A0A2V6VGW1-F1
#
_cell.length_a   1.000
_cell.length_b   1.000
_cell.length_c   1.000
_cell.angle_alpha   90.00
_cell.angle_beta   90.00
_cell.angle_gamma   90.00
#
_symmetry.space_group_name_H-M   'P 1'
#
loop_
_entity.id
_entity.type
_entity.pdbx_description
1 polymer ?
#
loop_
_entity_poly.entity_id
_entity_poly.type
_entity_poly.pdbx_seq_one_letter_code
_entity_poly.pdbx_strand_id
1 'polypeptide(L)'
;MFKRYQQIHFVGIGGSGMSGIAEILVNLGYRVTGSDQRRNDAVERLATLGAKVFIGHRAEHVEGAHVVVYSSAVSRDNVEVQAARQRQIPTIARAEMLAELMRLKYGIAVAGTHGKTTTTSMIGAVLAEGRFDPTIVVGGRVSSLGSNARLGQGDYLVAEADESDGSFLKLAPTIAVVTTVDAEHLDHYGTLDAIRDAFVAFVNKVPFYGSAVLCLDQPNIQLLIPRLEKRIITYGLESAADLVARRPHLQGMTSRFEVVQRGAILGECRLQVPGRHNVLNALATIGVALDLEIPFATIQRALEGFSGVQRRFQILGRARGVTVVDDYGHHPAEIRATLAAAKAGFDSRIVTVFQPHRYTRTLHLRQEFLTAFNQADALVVMDIYAAGEPSIPGVTGEDLAEGIRSHGHRDVTYLGSDRARIVQHLAETVRTGDLVITLGAGDVSQLGSELLKYLDRDSQTGRAKC
;
A
#
# COMPACT_ATOMS: atom_id res chain seq x y z
N MET A 1 -10.24 28.35 7.20
CA MET A 1 -10.77 27.87 8.50
C MET A 1 -9.74 27.93 9.63
N PHE A 2 -8.42 27.83 9.37
CA PHE A 2 -7.36 27.94 10.39
C PHE A 2 -6.75 29.34 10.64
N LYS A 3 -7.38 30.45 10.22
CA LYS A 3 -6.76 31.79 10.33
C LYS A 3 -6.30 32.18 11.75
N ARG A 4 -6.84 31.54 12.80
CA ARG A 4 -6.47 31.71 14.22
C ARG A 4 -5.36 30.78 14.73
N TYR A 5 -5.08 29.67 14.05
CA TYR A 5 -4.11 28.63 14.45
C TYR A 5 -2.86 28.75 13.59
N GLN A 6 -2.03 29.76 13.87
CA GLN A 6 -0.86 30.02 13.04
C GLN A 6 0.36 29.18 13.43
N GLN A 7 0.45 28.75 14.68
CA GLN A 7 1.57 27.95 15.18
C GLN A 7 1.13 26.54 15.56
N ILE A 8 1.75 25.55 14.91
CA ILE A 8 1.48 24.12 15.10
C ILE A 8 2.75 23.48 15.63
N HIS A 9 2.66 22.77 16.75
CA HIS A 9 3.80 22.08 17.37
C HIS A 9 3.71 20.56 17.16
N PHE A 10 4.80 19.93 16.73
CA PHE A 10 4.88 18.49 16.48
C PHE A 10 5.75 17.80 17.53
N VAL A 11 5.23 16.79 18.21
CA VAL A 11 6.03 15.92 19.10
C VAL A 11 6.42 14.64 18.35
N GLY A 12 7.72 14.43 18.17
CA GLY A 12 8.27 13.40 17.28
C GLY A 12 8.27 13.83 15.80
N ILE A 13 8.64 15.08 15.53
CA ILE A 13 8.56 15.71 14.20
C ILE A 13 9.47 15.06 13.16
N GLY A 14 10.60 14.51 13.57
CA GLY A 14 11.54 13.77 12.73
C GLY A 14 11.04 12.37 12.37
N GLY A 15 9.94 11.93 13.01
CA GLY A 15 9.18 10.78 12.58
C GLY A 15 8.67 11.02 11.17
N SER A 16 9.08 10.17 10.25
CA SER A 16 8.73 10.24 8.84
C SER A 16 7.30 10.70 8.49
N GLY A 17 6.25 10.13 9.09
CA GLY A 17 4.85 10.56 8.89
C GLY A 17 4.47 11.90 9.51
N MET A 18 5.18 12.32 10.55
CA MET A 18 5.05 13.65 11.13
C MET A 18 5.76 14.67 10.25
N SER A 19 6.94 14.34 9.75
CA SER A 19 7.76 15.26 8.95
C SER A 19 7.08 15.66 7.65
N GLY A 20 6.44 14.73 6.94
CA GLY A 20 5.67 15.05 5.73
C GLY A 20 4.51 16.01 6.01
N ILE A 21 3.76 15.78 7.09
CA ILE A 21 2.65 16.66 7.50
C ILE A 21 3.17 18.05 7.90
N ALA A 22 4.25 18.10 8.67
CA ALA A 22 4.91 19.34 9.07
C ALA A 22 5.37 20.13 7.84
N GLU A 23 5.96 19.48 6.84
CA GLU A 23 6.42 20.11 5.61
C GLU A 23 5.27 20.72 4.79
N ILE A 24 4.13 20.01 4.68
CA ILE A 24 2.91 20.54 4.04
C ILE A 24 2.48 21.84 4.73
N LEU A 25 2.45 21.86 6.06
CA LEU A 25 2.02 23.03 6.83
C LEU A 25 2.99 24.21 6.70
N VAL A 26 4.31 23.95 6.65
CA VAL A 26 5.30 25.00 6.35
C VAL A 26 5.00 25.64 5.00
N ASN A 27 4.77 24.83 3.95
CA ASN A 27 4.49 25.34 2.60
C ASN A 27 3.14 26.07 2.49
N LEU A 28 2.15 25.67 3.28
CA LEU A 28 0.88 26.39 3.41
C LEU A 28 1.00 27.69 4.23
N GLY A 29 2.21 28.04 4.70
CA GLY A 29 2.49 29.29 5.41
C GLY A 29 2.24 29.24 6.93
N TYR A 30 2.04 28.06 7.52
CA TYR A 30 1.93 27.93 8.97
C TYR A 30 3.31 28.00 9.64
N ARG A 31 3.35 28.56 10.85
CA ARG A 31 4.52 28.51 11.72
C ARG A 31 4.63 27.13 12.34
N VAL A 32 5.53 26.30 11.82
CA VAL A 32 5.74 24.95 12.35
C VAL A 32 6.87 24.96 13.37
N THR A 33 6.60 24.34 14.51
CA THR A 33 7.59 24.03 15.54
C THR A 33 7.51 22.54 15.86
N GLY A 34 8.54 21.95 16.45
CA GLY A 34 8.43 20.57 16.93
C GLY A 34 9.65 20.07 17.65
N SER A 35 9.54 18.90 18.25
CA SER A 35 10.60 18.22 18.97
C SER A 35 10.84 16.81 18.42
N ASP A 36 12.07 16.33 18.52
CA ASP A 36 12.40 14.91 18.31
C ASP A 36 13.51 14.46 19.27
N GLN A 37 13.61 13.16 19.54
CA GLN A 37 14.67 12.63 20.41
C GLN A 37 16.05 12.71 19.76
N ARG A 38 16.13 12.61 18.43
CA ARG A 38 17.38 12.56 17.69
C ARG A 38 17.32 13.47 16.47
N ARG A 39 18.48 14.02 16.08
CA ARG A 39 18.64 14.62 14.76
C ARG A 39 18.63 13.53 13.69
N ASN A 40 17.95 13.80 12.58
CA ASN A 40 17.93 12.97 11.39
C ASN A 40 17.71 13.86 10.15
N ASP A 41 17.79 13.28 8.95
CA ASP A 41 17.66 14.03 7.69
C ASP A 41 16.34 14.79 7.58
N ALA A 42 15.24 14.23 8.12
CA ALA A 42 13.94 14.87 8.11
C ALA A 42 13.89 16.12 9.01
N VAL A 43 14.49 16.04 10.20
CA VAL A 43 14.65 17.19 11.12
C VAL A 43 15.47 18.30 10.46
N GLU A 44 16.60 17.96 9.85
CA GLU A 44 17.46 18.95 9.17
C GLU A 44 16.72 19.60 7.99
N ARG A 45 16.01 18.81 7.18
CA ARG A 45 15.18 19.32 6.07
C ARG A 45 14.08 20.27 6.55
N LEU A 46 13.38 19.94 7.61
CA LEU A 46 12.32 20.83 8.13
C LEU A 46 12.91 22.14 8.66
N ALA A 47 14.08 22.08 9.29
CA ALA A 47 14.78 23.27 9.74
C ALA A 47 15.19 24.19 8.56
N THR A 48 15.67 23.61 7.43
CA THR A 48 16.00 24.42 6.23
C THR A 48 14.77 25.03 5.58
N LEU A 49 13.60 24.40 5.71
CA LEU A 49 12.31 24.95 5.25
C LEU A 49 11.72 25.99 6.20
N GLY A 50 12.34 26.24 7.36
CA GLY A 50 11.96 27.30 8.30
C GLY A 50 11.17 26.82 9.52
N ALA A 51 11.02 25.50 9.74
CA ALA A 51 10.46 24.98 10.98
C ALA A 51 11.45 25.13 12.14
N LYS A 52 10.96 25.49 13.33
CA LYS A 52 11.79 25.50 14.55
C LYS A 52 11.77 24.12 15.20
N VAL A 53 12.85 23.37 15.08
CA VAL A 53 12.96 22.02 15.65
C VAL A 53 13.85 22.00 16.90
N PHE A 54 13.37 21.35 17.96
CA PHE A 54 14.06 21.13 19.22
C PHE A 54 14.51 19.67 19.34
N ILE A 55 15.65 19.43 19.98
CA ILE A 55 16.13 18.08 20.29
C ILE A 55 15.90 17.77 21.77
N GLY A 56 15.27 16.62 22.02
CA GLY A 56 14.73 16.24 23.32
C GLY A 56 13.37 16.87 23.59
N HIS A 57 12.68 16.35 24.60
CA HIS A 57 11.34 16.82 24.97
C HIS A 57 11.38 17.72 26.21
N ARG A 58 10.78 18.91 26.14
CA ARG A 58 10.67 19.85 27.27
C ARG A 58 9.35 20.57 27.25
N ALA A 59 8.73 20.73 28.42
CA ALA A 59 7.43 21.39 28.57
C ALA A 59 7.37 22.81 27.95
N GLU A 60 8.49 23.53 27.91
CA GLU A 60 8.58 24.87 27.31
C GLU A 60 8.48 24.88 25.79
N HIS A 61 8.74 23.76 25.09
CA HIS A 61 8.72 23.72 23.63
C HIS A 61 7.34 23.95 23.01
N VAL A 62 6.26 23.69 23.76
CA VAL A 62 4.87 23.91 23.29
C VAL A 62 4.40 25.36 23.45
N GLU A 63 5.26 26.26 23.93
CA GLU A 63 4.91 27.67 24.12
C GLU A 63 4.50 28.35 22.80
N GLY A 64 3.37 29.05 22.83
CA GLY A 64 2.76 29.69 21.66
C GLY A 64 2.10 28.72 20.66
N ALA A 65 2.13 27.41 20.92
CA ALA A 65 1.43 26.44 20.07
C ALA A 65 -0.08 26.61 20.22
N HIS A 66 -0.78 26.67 19.09
CA HIS A 66 -2.24 26.68 19.08
C HIS A 66 -2.82 25.25 19.01
N VAL A 67 -2.00 24.30 18.57
CA VAL A 67 -2.31 22.87 18.53
C VAL A 67 -1.00 22.08 18.63
N VAL A 68 -1.05 20.95 19.32
CA VAL A 68 0.05 19.98 19.40
C VAL A 68 -0.35 18.71 18.67
N VAL A 69 0.44 18.32 17.68
CA VAL A 69 0.31 17.06 16.94
C VAL A 69 1.34 16.08 17.47
N TYR A 70 0.92 14.87 17.84
CA TYR A 70 1.84 13.84 18.34
C TYR A 70 1.79 12.57 17.49
N SER A 71 2.96 11.92 17.38
CA SER A 71 3.08 10.65 16.66
C SER A 71 2.54 9.49 17.49
N SER A 72 2.22 8.36 16.86
CA SER A 72 1.83 7.13 17.57
C SER A 72 2.94 6.55 18.46
N ALA A 73 4.21 6.91 18.21
CA ALA A 73 5.35 6.49 19.01
C ALA A 73 5.54 7.35 20.28
N VAL A 74 4.79 8.45 20.41
CA VAL A 74 4.86 9.35 21.56
C VAL A 74 3.79 8.95 22.58
N SER A 75 4.23 8.59 23.79
CA SER A 75 3.33 8.33 24.91
C SER A 75 2.51 9.58 25.27
N ARG A 76 1.29 9.38 25.75
CA ARG A 76 0.47 10.45 26.33
C ARG A 76 1.12 11.10 27.56
N ASP A 77 2.07 10.41 28.19
CA ASP A 77 2.84 10.90 29.34
C ASP A 77 4.07 11.72 28.94
N ASN A 78 4.29 11.93 27.63
CA ASN A 78 5.32 12.83 27.16
C ASN A 78 5.14 14.23 27.77
N VAL A 79 6.23 14.80 28.26
CA VAL A 79 6.26 16.08 28.99
C VAL A 79 5.66 17.25 28.18
N GLU A 80 5.79 17.26 26.86
CA GLU A 80 5.21 18.28 25.99
C GLU A 80 3.70 18.08 25.82
N VAL A 81 3.25 16.83 25.64
CA VAL A 81 1.82 16.50 25.53
C VAL A 81 1.09 16.83 26.84
N GLN A 82 1.70 16.51 27.97
CA GLN A 82 1.16 16.86 29.29
C GLN A 82 1.12 18.38 29.52
N ALA A 83 2.18 19.10 29.18
CA ALA A 83 2.22 20.55 29.28
C ALA A 83 1.16 21.22 28.40
N ALA A 84 0.96 20.73 27.17
CA ALA A 84 -0.06 21.21 26.27
C ALA A 84 -1.47 21.05 26.87
N ARG A 85 -1.76 19.88 27.44
CA ARG A 85 -3.05 19.60 28.11
C ARG A 85 -3.29 20.48 29.32
N GLN A 86 -2.29 20.66 30.17
CA GLN A 86 -2.37 21.55 31.34
C GLN A 86 -2.66 23.01 30.94
N ARG A 87 -2.13 23.43 29.79
CA ARG A 87 -2.38 24.75 29.18
C ARG A 87 -3.62 24.81 28.30
N GLN A 88 -4.43 23.74 28.27
CA GLN A 88 -5.62 23.61 27.42
C GLN A 88 -5.38 23.82 25.92
N ILE A 89 -4.15 23.55 25.46
CA ILE A 89 -3.81 23.53 24.03
C ILE A 89 -4.33 22.20 23.45
N PRO A 90 -5.13 22.22 22.37
CA PRO A 90 -5.60 20.99 21.73
C PRO A 90 -4.46 20.05 21.36
N THR A 91 -4.57 18.78 21.77
CA THR A 91 -3.62 17.71 21.41
C THR A 91 -4.30 16.72 20.48
N ILE A 92 -3.83 16.61 19.24
CA ILE A 92 -4.41 15.72 18.23
C ILE A 92 -3.39 14.70 17.72
N ALA A 93 -3.89 13.54 17.32
CA ALA A 93 -3.05 12.52 16.72
C ALA A 93 -2.67 12.88 15.27
N ARG A 94 -1.55 12.32 14.78
CA ARG A 94 -1.12 12.45 13.38
C ARG A 94 -2.24 12.25 12.34
N ALA A 95 -3.07 11.23 12.51
CA ALA A 95 -4.15 10.90 11.57
C ALA A 95 -5.24 11.99 11.51
N GLU A 96 -5.51 12.68 12.63
CA GLU A 96 -6.45 13.80 12.67
C GLU A 96 -5.88 15.01 11.93
N MET A 97 -4.58 15.28 12.07
CA MET A 97 -3.96 16.36 11.28
C MET A 97 -3.98 16.06 9.77
N LEU A 98 -3.77 14.81 9.36
CA LEU A 98 -3.89 14.42 7.94
C LEU A 98 -5.32 14.65 7.41
N ALA A 99 -6.34 14.30 8.21
CA ALA A 99 -7.72 14.57 7.87
C ALA A 99 -8.00 16.07 7.67
N GLU A 100 -7.46 16.92 8.56
CA GLU A 100 -7.58 18.38 8.44
C GLU A 100 -6.83 18.94 7.22
N LEU A 101 -5.64 18.41 6.91
CA LEU A 101 -4.93 18.77 5.68
C LEU A 101 -5.74 18.43 4.43
N MET A 102 -6.42 17.28 4.42
CA MET A 102 -7.29 16.89 3.31
C MET A 102 -8.47 17.85 3.11
N ARG A 103 -8.95 18.53 4.17
CA ARG A 103 -9.99 19.57 4.05
C ARG A 103 -9.49 20.86 3.44
N LEU A 104 -8.18 21.12 3.49
CA LEU A 104 -7.56 22.34 2.95
C LEU A 104 -7.14 22.19 1.49
N LYS A 105 -7.02 20.96 1.00
CA LYS A 105 -6.59 20.63 -0.36
C LYS A 105 -7.71 19.92 -1.12
N TYR A 106 -7.57 19.79 -2.43
CA TYR A 106 -8.41 18.90 -3.22
C TYR A 106 -8.01 17.44 -2.95
N GLY A 107 -8.68 16.84 -1.96
CA GLY A 107 -8.34 15.51 -1.44
C GLY A 107 -8.81 14.36 -2.32
N ILE A 108 -7.90 13.47 -2.68
CA ILE A 108 -8.16 12.18 -3.34
C ILE A 108 -7.76 11.08 -2.37
N ALA A 109 -8.74 10.35 -1.83
CA ALA A 109 -8.50 9.28 -0.88
C ALA A 109 -8.71 7.92 -1.53
N VAL A 110 -7.71 7.05 -1.45
CA VAL A 110 -7.74 5.70 -2.01
C VAL A 110 -7.89 4.68 -0.89
N ALA A 111 -9.08 4.11 -0.78
CA ALA A 111 -9.43 3.08 0.19
C ALA A 111 -9.65 1.73 -0.50
N GLY A 112 -9.79 0.69 0.31
CA GLY A 112 -10.15 -0.66 -0.12
C GLY A 112 -9.16 -1.70 0.40
N THR A 113 -9.55 -2.96 0.48
CA THR A 113 -8.71 -3.98 1.15
C THR A 113 -7.37 -4.17 0.43
N HIS A 114 -7.37 -4.19 -0.90
CA HIS A 114 -6.16 -4.42 -1.71
C HIS A 114 -5.92 -3.31 -2.74
N GLY A 115 -4.67 -3.13 -3.19
CA GLY A 115 -4.35 -2.22 -4.30
C GLY A 115 -4.31 -0.73 -3.96
N LYS A 116 -4.52 -0.33 -2.70
CA LYS A 116 -4.49 1.08 -2.26
C LYS A 116 -3.18 1.79 -2.61
N THR A 117 -2.06 1.21 -2.17
CA THR A 117 -0.72 1.77 -2.35
C THR A 117 -0.37 1.97 -3.83
N THR A 118 -0.61 0.96 -4.66
CA THR A 118 -0.33 1.02 -6.11
C THR A 118 -1.22 2.06 -6.79
N THR A 119 -2.52 2.08 -6.51
CA THR A 119 -3.47 3.02 -7.10
C THR A 119 -3.17 4.47 -6.67
N THR A 120 -2.86 4.69 -5.39
CA THR A 120 -2.41 6.00 -4.86
C THR A 120 -1.18 6.51 -5.62
N SER A 121 -0.21 5.61 -5.86
CA SER A 121 1.03 5.94 -6.56
C SER A 121 0.79 6.24 -8.05
N MET A 122 -0.07 5.48 -8.73
CA MET A 122 -0.45 5.73 -10.12
C MET A 122 -1.19 7.07 -10.29
N ILE A 123 -2.15 7.38 -9.40
CA ILE A 123 -2.85 8.68 -9.40
C ILE A 123 -1.85 9.82 -9.19
N GLY A 124 -0.94 9.67 -8.23
CA GLY A 124 0.11 10.64 -7.98
C GLY A 124 1.02 10.88 -9.20
N ALA A 125 1.39 9.82 -9.92
CA ALA A 125 2.19 9.91 -11.14
C ALA A 125 1.45 10.63 -12.27
N VAL A 126 0.16 10.31 -12.49
CA VAL A 126 -0.67 10.96 -13.52
C VAL A 126 -0.86 12.45 -13.22
N LEU A 127 -1.12 12.81 -11.96
CA LEU A 127 -1.24 14.22 -11.56
C LEU A 127 0.08 14.98 -11.70
N ALA A 128 1.22 14.35 -11.39
CA ALA A 128 2.53 14.95 -11.60
C ALA A 128 2.82 15.19 -13.10
N GLU A 129 2.54 14.21 -13.97
CA GLU A 129 2.65 14.34 -15.42
C GLU A 129 1.69 15.41 -15.98
N GLY A 130 0.50 15.53 -15.39
CA GLY A 130 -0.47 16.59 -15.65
C GLY A 130 -0.09 17.97 -15.11
N ARG A 131 1.08 18.11 -14.48
CA ARG A 131 1.60 19.36 -13.87
C ARG A 131 0.73 19.93 -12.74
N PHE A 132 -0.06 19.09 -12.08
CA PHE A 132 -0.82 19.48 -10.89
C PHE A 132 0.02 19.50 -9.60
N ASP A 133 1.25 19.00 -9.67
CA ASP A 133 2.23 18.92 -8.57
C ASP A 133 1.60 18.49 -7.22
N PRO A 134 1.04 17.26 -7.15
CA PRO A 134 0.27 16.82 -5.99
C PRO A 134 1.16 16.54 -4.78
N THR A 135 0.61 16.72 -3.60
CA THR A 135 1.10 16.05 -2.39
C THR A 135 0.61 14.60 -2.39
N ILE A 136 1.50 13.63 -2.16
CA ILE A 136 1.20 12.19 -2.16
C ILE A 136 1.60 11.60 -0.81
N VAL A 137 0.68 10.88 -0.16
CA VAL A 137 0.87 10.21 1.13
C VAL A 137 0.48 8.73 0.99
N VAL A 138 1.46 7.82 0.99
CA VAL A 138 1.24 6.37 0.86
C VAL A 138 1.46 5.66 2.21
N GLY A 139 0.64 4.64 2.52
CA GLY A 139 0.75 3.81 3.72
C GLY A 139 -0.19 4.24 4.86
N GLY A 140 -1.31 3.52 5.01
CA GLY A 140 -2.33 3.73 6.04
C GLY A 140 -1.84 3.75 7.49
N ARG A 141 -0.73 3.06 7.78
CA ARG A 141 0.20 3.44 8.83
C ARG A 141 1.32 4.22 8.20
N VAL A 142 1.38 5.54 8.46
CA VAL A 142 2.52 6.36 8.07
C VAL A 142 3.71 6.08 9.02
N SER A 143 4.09 4.80 9.10
CA SER A 143 5.35 4.30 9.61
C SER A 143 6.37 4.45 8.50
N SER A 144 7.44 5.20 8.78
CA SER A 144 8.64 5.31 7.93
C SER A 144 8.39 5.79 6.49
N LEU A 145 7.94 7.03 6.28
CA LEU A 145 8.33 7.87 5.12
C LEU A 145 9.85 8.12 5.09
N GLY A 146 10.62 7.08 4.78
CA GLY A 146 11.76 7.25 3.89
C GLY A 146 11.26 6.79 2.52
N SER A 147 11.25 7.68 1.52
CA SER A 147 10.77 7.46 0.14
C SER A 147 9.26 7.38 -0.15
N ASN A 148 8.37 7.19 0.83
CA ASN A 148 6.94 6.87 0.60
C ASN A 148 5.96 8.07 0.53
N ALA A 149 6.46 9.30 0.51
CA ALA A 149 5.64 10.51 0.34
C ALA A 149 6.36 11.51 -0.54
N ARG A 150 5.58 12.17 -1.41
CA ARG A 150 6.07 13.25 -2.26
C ARG A 150 5.33 14.52 -1.86
N LEU A 151 6.09 15.56 -1.55
CA LEU A 151 5.50 16.87 -1.32
C LEU A 151 5.47 17.68 -2.61
N GLY A 152 4.26 17.88 -3.13
CA GLY A 152 4.00 18.83 -4.20
C GLY A 152 3.39 20.13 -3.67
N GLN A 153 3.62 21.22 -4.39
CA GLN A 153 3.15 22.58 -4.09
C GLN A 153 1.74 22.85 -4.60
N GLY A 154 1.17 21.98 -5.43
CA GLY A 154 -0.17 22.15 -5.98
C GLY A 154 -1.29 21.88 -4.98
N ASP A 155 -2.52 22.12 -5.44
CA ASP A 155 -3.72 22.07 -4.60
C ASP A 155 -4.19 20.65 -4.26
N TYR A 156 -3.61 19.62 -4.89
CA TYR A 156 -4.06 18.23 -4.75
C TYR A 156 -3.34 17.50 -3.62
N LEU A 157 -4.09 16.69 -2.88
CA LEU A 157 -3.57 15.73 -1.90
C LEU A 157 -4.08 14.34 -2.24
N VAL A 158 -3.20 13.44 -2.66
CA VAL A 158 -3.52 12.02 -2.85
C VAL A 158 -3.07 11.26 -1.61
N ALA A 159 -3.97 10.55 -0.95
CA ALA A 159 -3.64 9.79 0.22
C ALA A 159 -4.23 8.38 0.18
N GLU A 160 -3.44 7.41 0.63
CA GLU A 160 -3.95 6.11 1.03
C GLU A 160 -4.84 6.26 2.27
N ALA A 161 -6.01 5.63 2.22
CA ALA A 161 -7.01 5.66 3.29
C ALA A 161 -7.11 4.27 3.93
N ASP A 162 -6.71 4.19 5.20
CA ASP A 162 -6.66 2.93 5.95
C ASP A 162 -8.02 2.59 6.57
N GLU A 163 -8.60 1.49 6.12
CA GLU A 163 -9.79 0.93 6.73
C GLU A 163 -9.48 0.14 8.01
N SER A 164 -8.26 -0.34 8.24
CA SER A 164 -7.98 -1.36 9.27
C SER A 164 -8.36 -1.00 10.71
N ASP A 165 -8.31 0.28 11.05
CA ASP A 165 -8.63 0.82 12.38
C ASP A 165 -9.73 1.89 12.36
N GLY A 166 -10.44 2.00 11.23
CA GLY A 166 -11.48 3.01 11.02
C GLY A 166 -10.94 4.44 10.83
N SER A 167 -9.62 4.66 10.77
CA SER A 167 -9.05 6.00 10.66
C SER A 167 -9.40 6.72 9.35
N PHE A 168 -9.66 6.00 8.25
CA PHE A 168 -10.20 6.59 7.03
C PHE A 168 -11.54 7.34 7.23
N LEU A 169 -12.32 7.02 8.26
CA LEU A 169 -13.54 7.74 8.60
C LEU A 169 -13.25 9.16 9.11
N LYS A 170 -12.01 9.51 9.42
CA LYS A 170 -11.67 10.91 9.75
C LYS A 170 -11.47 11.74 8.49
N LEU A 171 -11.15 11.11 7.35
CA LEU A 171 -10.85 11.78 6.10
C LEU A 171 -12.13 12.36 5.46
N ALA A 172 -11.95 13.50 4.77
CA ALA A 172 -13.00 14.17 4.02
C ALA A 172 -12.52 14.42 2.58
N PRO A 173 -12.54 13.38 1.72
CA PRO A 173 -12.05 13.49 0.36
C PRO A 173 -13.02 14.26 -0.54
N THR A 174 -12.49 14.86 -1.60
CA THR A 174 -13.28 15.34 -2.75
C THR A 174 -13.49 14.21 -3.78
N ILE A 175 -12.52 13.31 -3.93
CA ILE A 175 -12.68 12.07 -4.71
C ILE A 175 -12.33 10.89 -3.82
N ALA A 176 -13.25 9.93 -3.70
CA ALA A 176 -13.01 8.67 -2.99
C ALA A 176 -12.85 7.53 -4.01
N VAL A 177 -11.76 6.77 -3.91
CA VAL A 177 -11.55 5.54 -4.67
C VAL A 177 -11.75 4.36 -3.73
N VAL A 178 -12.53 3.35 -4.14
CA VAL A 178 -12.66 2.08 -3.42
C VAL A 178 -12.28 0.95 -4.37
N THR A 179 -11.12 0.34 -4.11
CA THR A 179 -10.54 -0.70 -4.98
C THR A 179 -11.19 -2.06 -4.79
N THR A 180 -11.25 -2.54 -3.55
CA THR A 180 -11.90 -3.79 -3.13
C THR A 180 -12.48 -3.65 -1.72
N VAL A 181 -13.39 -4.55 -1.34
CA VAL A 181 -13.88 -4.68 0.04
C VAL A 181 -13.96 -6.17 0.35
N ASP A 182 -13.16 -6.64 1.28
CA ASP A 182 -13.08 -8.04 1.70
C ASP A 182 -13.17 -8.16 3.24
N ALA A 183 -13.39 -9.38 3.74
CA ALA A 183 -13.45 -9.65 5.18
C ALA A 183 -12.05 -9.64 5.81
N GLU A 184 -11.51 -8.44 6.02
CA GLU A 184 -10.25 -8.21 6.73
C GLU A 184 -10.48 -7.30 7.96
N HIS A 185 -9.59 -7.36 8.95
CA HIS A 185 -9.69 -6.55 10.17
C HIS A 185 -10.98 -6.78 10.98
N LEU A 186 -11.47 -8.04 10.99
CA LEU A 186 -12.66 -8.43 11.75
C LEU A 186 -12.49 -8.28 13.26
N ASP A 187 -11.27 -8.18 13.76
CA ASP A 187 -10.96 -7.78 15.15
C ASP A 187 -11.45 -6.36 15.46
N HIS A 188 -11.45 -5.46 14.46
CA HIS A 188 -11.97 -4.11 14.59
C HIS A 188 -13.47 -4.02 14.28
N TYR A 189 -13.90 -4.61 13.16
CA TYR A 189 -15.27 -4.44 12.64
C TYR A 189 -16.26 -5.50 13.09
N GLY A 190 -15.80 -6.68 13.52
CA GLY A 190 -16.64 -7.83 13.86
C GLY A 190 -17.21 -8.57 12.64
N THR A 191 -17.83 -7.88 11.68
CA THR A 191 -18.48 -8.49 10.52
C THR A 191 -18.15 -7.78 9.20
N LEU A 192 -18.30 -8.50 8.08
CA LEU A 192 -18.18 -7.91 6.74
C LEU A 192 -19.22 -6.81 6.49
N ASP A 193 -20.42 -6.93 7.07
CA ASP A 193 -21.45 -5.88 6.96
C ASP A 193 -21.04 -4.59 7.68
N ALA A 194 -20.41 -4.68 8.84
CA ALA A 194 -19.84 -3.51 9.52
C ALA A 194 -18.72 -2.84 8.71
N ILE A 195 -17.89 -3.64 8.00
CA ILE A 195 -16.90 -3.11 7.06
C ILE A 195 -17.61 -2.35 5.93
N ARG A 196 -18.62 -2.97 5.30
CA ARG A 196 -19.42 -2.32 4.23
C ARG A 196 -20.05 -1.01 4.71
N ASP A 197 -20.60 -0.99 5.93
CA ASP A 197 -21.16 0.21 6.55
C ASP A 197 -20.12 1.32 6.70
N ALA A 198 -18.91 0.98 7.13
CA ALA A 198 -17.81 1.93 7.22
C ALA A 198 -17.41 2.49 5.84
N PHE A 199 -17.35 1.66 4.80
CA PHE A 199 -17.09 2.13 3.43
C PHE A 199 -18.21 3.03 2.90
N VAL A 200 -19.48 2.74 3.17
CA VAL A 200 -20.61 3.63 2.84
C VAL A 200 -20.45 4.97 3.56
N ALA A 201 -20.14 4.97 4.85
CA ALA A 201 -19.93 6.18 5.62
C ALA A 201 -18.71 7.00 5.15
N PHE A 202 -17.65 6.33 4.67
CA PHE A 202 -16.49 6.97 4.06
C PHE A 202 -16.84 7.63 2.72
N VAL A 203 -17.46 6.88 1.79
CA VAL A 203 -17.81 7.41 0.47
C VAL A 203 -18.83 8.54 0.58
N ASN A 204 -19.80 8.46 1.50
CA ASN A 204 -20.80 9.52 1.67
C ASN A 204 -20.24 10.83 2.28
N LYS A 205 -18.95 10.88 2.68
CA LYS A 205 -18.27 12.14 3.05
C LYS A 205 -17.81 12.96 1.85
N VAL A 206 -17.78 12.35 0.65
CA VAL A 206 -17.53 13.07 -0.58
C VAL A 206 -18.56 14.22 -0.72
N PRO A 207 -18.13 15.46 -0.99
CA PRO A 207 -19.05 16.58 -1.17
C PRO A 207 -19.94 16.39 -2.41
N PHE A 208 -21.04 17.13 -2.53
CA PHE A 208 -22.00 16.97 -3.63
C PHE A 208 -21.38 17.16 -5.04
N TYR A 209 -20.30 17.92 -5.13
CA TYR A 209 -19.55 18.18 -6.37
C TYR A 209 -18.40 17.19 -6.60
N GLY A 210 -18.15 16.29 -5.66
CA GLY A 210 -17.12 15.26 -5.76
C GLY A 210 -17.61 13.97 -6.41
N SER A 211 -16.73 12.97 -6.47
CA SER A 211 -17.04 11.68 -7.10
C SER A 211 -16.50 10.49 -6.30
N ALA A 212 -17.13 9.34 -6.51
CA ALA A 212 -16.69 8.03 -6.02
C ALA A 212 -16.28 7.15 -7.20
N VAL A 213 -15.06 6.65 -7.22
CA VAL A 213 -14.53 5.75 -8.25
C VAL A 213 -14.50 4.32 -7.71
N LEU A 214 -15.34 3.45 -8.26
CA LEU A 214 -15.69 2.16 -7.65
C LEU A 214 -15.48 0.99 -8.64
N CYS A 215 -14.84 -0.09 -8.16
CA CYS A 215 -14.65 -1.31 -8.96
C CYS A 215 -15.95 -2.12 -9.04
N LEU A 216 -16.60 -2.14 -10.20
CA LEU A 216 -17.87 -2.85 -10.41
C LEU A 216 -17.68 -4.37 -10.56
N ASP A 217 -16.46 -4.86 -10.77
CA ASP A 217 -16.15 -6.29 -10.73
C ASP A 217 -16.19 -6.89 -9.31
N GLN A 218 -16.30 -6.05 -8.27
CA GLN A 218 -16.26 -6.47 -6.87
C GLN A 218 -17.69 -6.61 -6.30
N PRO A 219 -18.14 -7.84 -5.93
CA PRO A 219 -19.49 -8.04 -5.42
C PRO A 219 -19.80 -7.21 -4.16
N ASN A 220 -18.84 -7.09 -3.26
CA ASN A 220 -19.00 -6.29 -2.04
C ASN A 220 -19.16 -4.80 -2.32
N ILE A 221 -18.54 -4.28 -3.40
CA ILE A 221 -18.71 -2.89 -3.85
C ILE A 221 -20.08 -2.69 -4.50
N GLN A 222 -20.54 -3.66 -5.31
CA GLN A 222 -21.89 -3.61 -5.91
C GLN A 222 -22.97 -3.46 -4.83
N LEU A 223 -22.81 -4.12 -3.68
CA LEU A 223 -23.73 -4.01 -2.54
C LEU A 223 -23.69 -2.64 -1.85
N LEU A 224 -22.63 -1.84 -2.03
CA LEU A 224 -22.57 -0.48 -1.49
C LEU A 224 -23.38 0.49 -2.34
N ILE A 225 -23.36 0.33 -3.67
CA ILE A 225 -23.87 1.31 -4.66
C ILE A 225 -25.28 1.83 -4.32
N PRO A 226 -26.28 0.98 -3.98
CA PRO A 226 -27.63 1.47 -3.67
C PRO A 226 -27.72 2.38 -2.44
N ARG A 227 -26.68 2.41 -1.60
CA ARG A 227 -26.60 3.15 -0.34
C ARG A 227 -25.76 4.43 -0.47
N LEU A 228 -25.26 4.73 -1.66
CA LEU A 228 -24.40 5.89 -1.93
C LEU A 228 -25.23 7.04 -2.51
N GLU A 229 -24.97 8.25 -2.03
CA GLU A 229 -25.68 9.47 -2.44
C GLU A 229 -24.82 10.37 -3.33
N LYS A 230 -23.72 9.84 -3.88
CA LYS A 230 -22.67 10.60 -4.57
C LYS A 230 -22.62 10.24 -6.03
N ARG A 231 -22.01 11.11 -6.86
CA ARG A 231 -21.72 10.77 -8.25
C ARG A 231 -20.74 9.59 -8.29
N ILE A 232 -21.12 8.53 -8.99
CA ILE A 232 -20.30 7.31 -9.11
C ILE A 232 -19.69 7.23 -10.51
N ILE A 233 -18.42 6.85 -10.57
CA ILE A 233 -17.71 6.44 -11.78
C ILE A 233 -17.30 4.98 -11.55
N THR A 234 -17.89 4.07 -12.33
CA THR A 234 -17.60 2.64 -12.19
C THR A 234 -16.46 2.22 -13.13
N TYR A 235 -15.64 1.27 -12.69
CA TYR A 235 -14.64 0.64 -13.54
C TYR A 235 -14.59 -0.89 -13.38
N GLY A 236 -14.11 -1.60 -14.40
CA GLY A 236 -14.00 -3.06 -14.37
C GLY A 236 -13.34 -3.66 -15.60
N LEU A 237 -13.05 -4.96 -15.57
CA LEU A 237 -12.62 -5.77 -16.70
C LEU A 237 -13.78 -6.53 -17.32
N GLU A 238 -14.70 -7.01 -16.48
CA GLU A 238 -15.73 -7.99 -16.87
C GLU A 238 -17.14 -7.42 -16.76
N SER A 239 -17.35 -6.50 -15.84
CA SER A 239 -18.63 -5.81 -15.65
C SER A 239 -18.91 -4.75 -16.71
N ALA A 240 -20.21 -4.42 -16.89
CA ALA A 240 -20.65 -3.31 -17.72
C ALA A 240 -20.46 -1.96 -17.00
N ALA A 241 -19.20 -1.61 -16.71
CA ALA A 241 -18.82 -0.39 -16.01
C ALA A 241 -18.70 0.83 -16.96
N ASP A 242 -18.63 2.03 -16.40
CA ASP A 242 -18.37 3.27 -17.16
C ASP A 242 -17.01 3.20 -17.87
N LEU A 243 -15.99 2.64 -17.20
CA LEU A 243 -14.64 2.46 -17.72
C LEU A 243 -14.25 0.99 -17.72
N VAL A 244 -13.93 0.46 -18.90
CA VAL A 244 -13.52 -0.94 -19.05
C VAL A 244 -12.22 -1.09 -19.82
N ALA A 245 -11.42 -2.09 -19.45
CA ALA A 245 -10.27 -2.52 -20.22
C ALA A 245 -10.63 -3.70 -21.10
N ARG A 246 -10.41 -3.59 -22.41
CA ARG A 246 -10.64 -4.67 -23.38
C ARG A 246 -9.32 -5.26 -23.86
N ARG A 247 -9.38 -6.55 -24.19
CA ARG A 247 -8.28 -7.31 -24.81
C ARG A 247 -6.95 -7.17 -24.03
N PRO A 248 -6.92 -7.43 -22.71
CA PRO A 248 -5.68 -7.35 -21.96
C PRO A 248 -4.68 -8.37 -22.51
N HIS A 249 -3.51 -7.89 -22.92
CA HIS A 249 -2.37 -8.69 -23.30
C HIS A 249 -1.30 -8.55 -22.21
N LEU A 250 -1.04 -9.65 -21.51
CA LEU A 250 -0.10 -9.70 -20.38
C LEU A 250 1.14 -10.46 -20.85
N GLN A 251 2.31 -9.82 -20.78
CA GLN A 251 3.57 -10.42 -21.22
C GLN A 251 4.73 -9.89 -20.36
N GLY A 252 5.38 -10.80 -19.64
CA GLY A 252 6.39 -10.48 -18.63
C GLY A 252 5.85 -9.45 -17.64
N MET A 253 6.58 -8.35 -17.49
CA MET A 253 6.18 -7.20 -16.67
C MET A 253 5.21 -6.24 -17.37
N THR A 254 4.99 -6.40 -18.66
CA THR A 254 4.16 -5.47 -19.43
C THR A 254 2.70 -5.92 -19.47
N SER A 255 1.79 -4.98 -19.23
CA SER A 255 0.35 -5.15 -19.49
C SER A 255 -0.11 -4.13 -20.53
N ARG A 256 -0.80 -4.58 -21.58
CA ARG A 256 -1.42 -3.72 -22.61
C ARG A 256 -2.92 -3.96 -22.67
N PHE A 257 -3.71 -2.91 -22.83
CA PHE A 257 -5.16 -3.02 -22.94
C PHE A 257 -5.77 -1.78 -23.59
N GLU A 258 -6.92 -1.95 -24.24
CA GLU A 258 -7.72 -0.85 -24.76
C GLU A 258 -8.63 -0.28 -23.67
N VAL A 259 -8.62 1.03 -23.47
CA VAL A 259 -9.51 1.73 -22.53
C VAL A 259 -10.76 2.18 -23.27
N VAL A 260 -11.91 1.79 -22.75
CA VAL A 260 -13.23 2.16 -23.28
C VAL A 260 -14.02 2.87 -22.21
N GLN A 261 -14.55 4.06 -22.54
CA GLN A 261 -15.45 4.82 -21.68
C GLN A 261 -16.85 4.83 -22.29
N ARG A 262 -17.83 4.23 -21.60
CA ARG A 262 -19.24 4.19 -22.02
C ARG A 262 -19.44 3.79 -23.49
N GLY A 263 -18.65 2.80 -23.94
CA GLY A 263 -18.68 2.28 -25.30
C GLY A 263 -17.75 2.98 -26.31
N ALA A 264 -17.23 4.17 -26.00
CA ALA A 264 -16.26 4.88 -26.83
C ALA A 264 -14.83 4.47 -26.48
N ILE A 265 -14.03 4.14 -27.50
CA ILE A 265 -12.61 3.81 -27.32
C ILE A 265 -11.83 5.11 -27.08
N LEU A 266 -11.11 5.19 -25.95
CA LEU A 266 -10.20 6.30 -25.66
C LEU A 266 -8.80 6.06 -26.24
N GLY A 267 -8.33 4.81 -26.21
CA GLY A 267 -7.05 4.38 -26.80
C GLY A 267 -6.41 3.22 -26.04
N GLU A 268 -5.20 2.83 -26.45
CA GLU A 268 -4.42 1.76 -25.79
C GLU A 268 -3.62 2.31 -24.60
N CYS A 269 -3.66 1.64 -23.47
CA CYS A 269 -2.79 1.89 -22.32
C CYS A 269 -1.76 0.77 -22.18
N ARG A 270 -0.54 1.15 -21.78
CA ARG A 270 0.54 0.23 -21.46
C ARG A 270 1.03 0.48 -20.03
N LEU A 271 1.29 -0.59 -19.29
CA LEU A 271 1.86 -0.57 -17.94
C LEU A 271 3.16 -1.37 -17.93
N GLN A 272 4.11 -0.97 -17.07
CA GLN A 272 5.33 -1.73 -16.76
C GLN A 272 5.18 -2.59 -15.49
N VAL A 273 3.93 -2.86 -15.11
CA VAL A 273 3.57 -3.76 -14.01
C VAL A 273 2.64 -4.87 -14.51
N PRO A 274 2.81 -6.13 -14.04
CA PRO A 274 2.06 -7.27 -14.55
C PRO A 274 0.71 -7.43 -13.85
N GLY A 275 -0.17 -8.20 -14.48
CA GLY A 275 -1.36 -8.75 -13.86
C GLY A 275 -2.63 -7.92 -14.04
N ARG A 276 -3.77 -8.64 -14.10
CA ARG A 276 -5.12 -8.06 -14.23
C ARG A 276 -5.46 -7.08 -13.10
N HIS A 277 -4.98 -7.35 -11.89
CA HIS A 277 -5.20 -6.47 -10.74
C HIS A 277 -4.56 -5.09 -10.93
N ASN A 278 -3.41 -5.00 -11.62
CA ASN A 278 -2.81 -3.70 -11.94
C ASN A 278 -3.49 -2.99 -13.11
N VAL A 279 -4.14 -3.72 -14.02
CA VAL A 279 -5.05 -3.13 -15.00
C VAL A 279 -6.26 -2.48 -14.29
N LEU A 280 -6.83 -3.14 -13.27
CA LEU A 280 -7.89 -2.56 -12.44
C LEU A 280 -7.42 -1.30 -11.68
N ASN A 281 -6.23 -1.33 -11.07
CA ASN A 281 -5.64 -0.15 -10.42
C ASN A 281 -5.43 1.02 -11.40
N ALA A 282 -5.01 0.71 -12.64
CA ALA A 282 -4.87 1.70 -13.70
C ALA A 282 -6.23 2.26 -14.16
N LEU A 283 -7.27 1.43 -14.26
CA LEU A 283 -8.63 1.91 -14.58
C LEU A 283 -9.20 2.82 -13.49
N ALA A 284 -8.97 2.50 -12.21
CA ALA A 284 -9.31 3.41 -11.11
C ALA A 284 -8.61 4.77 -11.27
N THR A 285 -7.32 4.72 -11.59
CA THR A 285 -6.49 5.91 -11.84
C THR A 285 -7.00 6.73 -13.02
N ILE A 286 -7.33 6.07 -14.14
CA ILE A 286 -7.93 6.70 -15.33
C ILE A 286 -9.26 7.34 -14.95
N GLY A 287 -10.09 6.68 -14.14
CA GLY A 287 -11.36 7.22 -13.66
C GLY A 287 -11.20 8.53 -12.90
N VAL A 288 -10.24 8.58 -11.96
CA VAL A 288 -9.90 9.82 -11.23
C VAL A 288 -9.40 10.89 -12.19
N ALA A 289 -8.47 10.55 -13.07
CA ALA A 289 -7.82 11.52 -13.96
C ALA A 289 -8.78 12.10 -15.01
N LEU A 290 -9.69 11.31 -15.55
CA LEU A 290 -10.74 11.79 -16.46
C LEU A 290 -11.75 12.68 -15.74
N ASP A 291 -12.07 12.39 -14.47
CA ASP A 291 -12.94 13.26 -13.67
C ASP A 291 -12.31 14.62 -13.37
N LEU A 292 -10.98 14.66 -13.33
CA LEU A 292 -10.18 15.89 -13.24
C LEU A 292 -9.83 16.50 -14.60
N GLU A 293 -10.47 16.02 -15.67
CA GLU A 293 -10.32 16.52 -17.04
C GLU A 293 -8.88 16.46 -17.59
N ILE A 294 -8.07 15.52 -17.06
CA ILE A 294 -6.70 15.31 -17.55
C ILE A 294 -6.78 14.65 -18.93
N PRO A 295 -6.11 15.20 -19.96
CA PRO A 295 -6.13 14.62 -21.30
C PRO A 295 -5.64 13.17 -21.30
N PHE A 296 -6.35 12.28 -21.99
CA PHE A 296 -6.02 10.84 -22.00
C PHE A 296 -4.58 10.55 -22.43
N ALA A 297 -4.03 11.32 -23.38
CA ALA A 297 -2.63 11.22 -23.79
C ALA A 297 -1.62 11.46 -22.65
N THR A 298 -1.95 12.35 -21.72
CA THR A 298 -1.15 12.61 -20.51
C THR A 298 -1.25 11.45 -19.53
N ILE A 299 -2.46 10.90 -19.36
CA ILE A 299 -2.70 9.70 -18.54
C ILE A 299 -1.90 8.51 -19.07
N GLN A 300 -1.95 8.28 -20.40
CA GLN A 300 -1.22 7.21 -21.08
C GLN A 300 0.29 7.30 -20.83
N ARG A 301 0.91 8.48 -21.04
CA ARG A 301 2.34 8.69 -20.80
C ARG A 301 2.74 8.40 -19.35
N ALA A 302 1.96 8.91 -18.39
CA ALA A 302 2.28 8.71 -16.98
C ALA A 302 2.19 7.23 -16.57
N LEU A 303 1.17 6.52 -17.03
CA LEU A 303 0.97 5.10 -16.75
C LEU A 303 2.02 4.22 -17.45
N GLU A 304 2.46 4.58 -18.67
CA GLU A 304 3.55 3.87 -19.36
C GLU A 304 4.90 4.08 -18.67
N GLY A 305 5.14 5.26 -18.10
CA GLY A 305 6.33 5.58 -17.31
C GLY A 305 6.32 5.05 -15.87
N PHE A 306 5.19 4.54 -15.39
CA PHE A 306 5.08 4.04 -14.02
C PHE A 306 5.79 2.69 -13.86
N SER A 307 6.88 2.68 -13.09
CA SER A 307 7.74 1.51 -12.90
C SER A 307 7.38 0.62 -11.71
N GLY A 308 6.20 0.81 -11.10
CA GLY A 308 5.75 0.03 -9.96
C GLY A 308 6.12 0.63 -8.59
N VAL A 309 5.79 -0.12 -7.55
CA VAL A 309 6.08 0.19 -6.14
C VAL A 309 7.01 -0.89 -5.59
N GLN A 310 7.91 -0.52 -4.68
CA GLN A 310 8.78 -1.49 -4.02
C GLN A 310 7.95 -2.61 -3.39
N ARG A 311 8.45 -3.84 -3.50
CA ARG A 311 7.80 -5.06 -3.00
C ARG A 311 6.39 -5.28 -3.57
N ARG A 312 6.05 -4.74 -4.75
CA ARG A 312 4.80 -5.06 -5.47
C ARG A 312 5.16 -5.63 -6.84
N PHE A 313 5.28 -6.96 -6.91
CA PHE A 313 5.85 -7.71 -8.03
C PHE A 313 7.20 -7.12 -8.49
N GLN A 314 8.11 -6.89 -7.56
CA GLN A 314 9.39 -6.25 -7.85
C GLN A 314 10.41 -7.29 -8.30
N ILE A 315 10.92 -7.19 -9.53
CA ILE A 315 12.09 -7.98 -9.95
C ILE A 315 13.31 -7.50 -9.16
N LEU A 316 13.88 -8.39 -8.33
CA LEU A 316 15.11 -8.13 -7.59
C LEU A 316 16.36 -8.33 -8.44
N GLY A 317 16.29 -9.27 -9.39
CA GLY A 317 17.40 -9.58 -10.28
C GLY A 317 17.26 -10.95 -10.96
N ARG A 318 18.32 -11.33 -11.68
CA ARG A 318 18.41 -12.60 -12.38
C ARG A 318 19.81 -13.20 -12.18
N ALA A 319 19.87 -14.48 -11.82
CA ALA A 319 21.12 -15.23 -11.66
C ALA A 319 20.93 -16.66 -12.18
N ARG A 320 21.92 -17.23 -12.87
CA ARG A 320 21.84 -18.58 -13.48
C ARG A 320 20.57 -18.84 -14.31
N GLY A 321 20.07 -17.79 -14.97
CA GLY A 321 18.83 -17.87 -15.77
C GLY A 321 17.53 -17.88 -14.95
N VAL A 322 17.59 -17.87 -13.62
CA VAL A 322 16.45 -17.77 -12.67
C VAL A 322 16.13 -16.31 -12.42
N THR A 323 14.85 -15.93 -12.51
CA THR A 323 14.38 -14.59 -12.16
C THR A 323 13.83 -14.59 -10.74
N VAL A 324 14.21 -13.60 -9.93
CA VAL A 324 13.75 -13.48 -8.53
C VAL A 324 12.87 -12.24 -8.39
N VAL A 325 11.67 -12.43 -7.86
CA VAL A 325 10.64 -11.40 -7.63
C VAL A 325 10.32 -11.33 -6.14
N ASP A 326 10.16 -10.12 -5.61
CA ASP A 326 9.61 -9.87 -4.26
C ASP A 326 8.22 -9.25 -4.35
N ASP A 327 7.30 -9.77 -3.55
CA ASP A 327 5.95 -9.25 -3.43
C ASP A 327 5.45 -9.26 -1.98
N TYR A 328 4.84 -8.14 -1.58
CA TYR A 328 4.33 -7.88 -0.24
C TYR A 328 3.03 -8.63 0.06
N GLY A 329 2.43 -9.27 -0.95
CA GLY A 329 1.19 -10.03 -0.83
C GLY A 329 1.24 -11.00 0.35
N HIS A 330 0.34 -10.80 1.30
CA HIS A 330 0.28 -11.58 2.54
C HIS A 330 -1.16 -11.97 2.89
N HIS A 331 -2.15 -11.37 2.21
CA HIS A 331 -3.52 -11.83 2.20
C HIS A 331 -3.72 -12.89 1.09
N PRO A 332 -4.57 -13.92 1.27
CA PRO A 332 -4.85 -14.94 0.26
C PRO A 332 -5.24 -14.38 -1.12
N ALA A 333 -5.99 -13.29 -1.16
CA ALA A 333 -6.37 -12.65 -2.42
C ALA A 333 -5.19 -11.99 -3.14
N GLU A 334 -4.27 -11.37 -2.40
CA GLU A 334 -3.04 -10.80 -2.96
C GLU A 334 -2.12 -11.90 -3.49
N ILE A 335 -1.96 -13.00 -2.75
CA ILE A 335 -1.17 -14.16 -3.16
C ILE A 335 -1.70 -14.72 -4.50
N ARG A 336 -3.01 -14.95 -4.60
CA ARG A 336 -3.65 -15.39 -5.84
C ARG A 336 -3.42 -14.40 -6.98
N ALA A 337 -3.54 -13.10 -6.71
CA ALA A 337 -3.33 -12.07 -7.72
C ALA A 337 -1.88 -12.03 -8.23
N THR A 338 -0.90 -12.20 -7.33
CA THR A 338 0.53 -12.27 -7.67
C THR A 338 0.85 -13.53 -8.46
N LEU A 339 0.41 -14.70 -8.01
CA LEU A 339 0.64 -15.95 -8.75
C LEU A 339 -0.07 -15.95 -10.12
N ALA A 340 -1.25 -15.34 -10.23
CA ALA A 340 -1.95 -15.20 -11.51
C ALA A 340 -1.22 -14.25 -12.47
N ALA A 341 -0.64 -13.17 -11.95
CA ALA A 341 0.19 -12.27 -12.74
C ALA A 341 1.45 -12.99 -13.25
N ALA A 342 2.09 -13.78 -12.38
CA ALA A 342 3.24 -14.60 -12.75
C ALA A 342 2.86 -15.61 -13.85
N LYS A 343 1.76 -16.36 -13.68
CA LYS A 343 1.34 -17.39 -14.65
C LYS A 343 0.91 -16.81 -15.98
N ALA A 344 0.28 -15.64 -15.99
CA ALA A 344 -0.16 -14.98 -17.21
C ALA A 344 0.98 -14.27 -17.96
N GLY A 345 1.97 -13.74 -17.23
CA GLY A 345 3.07 -12.97 -17.82
C GLY A 345 4.29 -13.81 -18.20
N PHE A 346 4.56 -14.90 -17.48
CA PHE A 346 5.80 -15.66 -17.61
C PHE A 346 5.53 -17.12 -17.96
N ASP A 347 6.17 -17.59 -19.03
CA ASP A 347 6.21 -19.02 -19.37
C ASP A 347 7.33 -19.70 -18.56
N SER A 348 7.12 -19.75 -17.25
CA SER A 348 8.10 -20.21 -16.26
C SER A 348 7.44 -21.13 -15.25
N ARG A 349 8.22 -22.06 -14.69
CA ARG A 349 7.87 -22.74 -13.43
C ARG A 349 7.94 -21.72 -12.30
N ILE A 350 6.92 -21.66 -11.46
CA ILE A 350 6.78 -20.70 -10.36
C ILE A 350 7.18 -21.40 -9.06
N VAL A 351 8.29 -20.96 -8.46
CA VAL A 351 8.78 -21.43 -7.16
C VAL A 351 8.51 -20.35 -6.13
N THR A 352 7.65 -20.62 -5.16
CA THR A 352 7.19 -19.61 -4.20
C THR A 352 7.78 -19.88 -2.82
N VAL A 353 8.26 -18.83 -2.16
CA VAL A 353 8.61 -18.84 -0.74
C VAL A 353 7.63 -17.94 -0.03
N PHE A 354 6.84 -18.50 0.87
CA PHE A 354 5.80 -17.78 1.60
C PHE A 354 6.13 -17.69 3.09
N GLN A 355 6.08 -16.47 3.61
CA GLN A 355 6.11 -16.21 5.05
C GLN A 355 4.75 -15.67 5.50
N PRO A 356 3.96 -16.48 6.24
CA PRO A 356 2.71 -15.98 6.80
C PRO A 356 2.96 -14.81 7.74
N HIS A 357 2.06 -13.83 7.76
CA HIS A 357 2.21 -12.64 8.59
C HIS A 357 1.04 -12.53 9.58
N ARG A 358 1.37 -12.56 10.88
CA ARG A 358 0.48 -12.61 12.06
C ARG A 358 -0.20 -13.97 12.27
N TYR A 359 -0.33 -14.36 13.55
CA TYR A 359 -1.02 -15.58 13.95
C TYR A 359 -2.54 -15.43 13.78
N THR A 360 -3.07 -14.28 14.17
CA THR A 360 -4.52 -13.97 14.07
C THR A 360 -5.03 -14.08 12.63
N ARG A 361 -4.30 -13.51 11.66
CA ARG A 361 -4.65 -13.60 10.23
C ARG A 361 -4.59 -15.04 9.73
N THR A 362 -3.54 -15.77 10.07
CA THR A 362 -3.37 -17.18 9.66
C THR A 362 -4.51 -18.04 10.19
N LEU A 363 -4.99 -17.76 11.41
CA LEU A 363 -6.17 -18.42 11.99
C LEU A 363 -7.47 -18.04 11.25
N HIS A 364 -7.75 -16.75 11.13
CA HIS A 364 -9.03 -16.26 10.59
C HIS A 364 -9.23 -16.58 9.11
N LEU A 365 -8.15 -16.60 8.33
CA LEU A 365 -8.18 -16.83 6.88
C LEU A 365 -7.60 -18.21 6.51
N ARG A 366 -7.62 -19.15 7.46
CA ARG A 366 -7.00 -20.47 7.29
C ARG A 366 -7.47 -21.12 6.00
N GLN A 367 -8.78 -21.23 5.80
CA GLN A 367 -9.40 -21.91 4.66
C GLN A 367 -8.99 -21.30 3.32
N GLU A 368 -8.91 -19.97 3.26
CA GLU A 368 -8.53 -19.23 2.08
C GLU A 368 -7.04 -19.39 1.76
N PHE A 369 -6.17 -19.51 2.78
CA PHE A 369 -4.76 -19.83 2.55
C PHE A 369 -4.55 -21.23 2.00
N LEU A 370 -5.33 -22.23 2.43
CA LEU A 370 -5.16 -23.63 1.99
C LEU A 370 -5.25 -23.80 0.46
N THR A 371 -5.91 -22.85 -0.21
CA THR A 371 -6.14 -22.88 -1.67
C THR A 371 -5.52 -21.70 -2.41
N ALA A 372 -4.80 -20.80 -1.73
CA ALA A 372 -4.24 -19.59 -2.33
C ALA A 372 -3.07 -19.85 -3.29
N PHE A 373 -2.42 -21.00 -3.17
CA PHE A 373 -1.13 -21.28 -3.83
C PHE A 373 -1.23 -22.17 -5.07
N ASN A 374 -2.43 -22.48 -5.55
CA ASN A 374 -2.65 -23.47 -6.64
C ASN A 374 -1.92 -23.17 -7.96
N GLN A 375 -1.46 -21.94 -8.16
CA GLN A 375 -0.69 -21.53 -9.34
C GLN A 375 0.83 -21.52 -9.12
N ALA A 376 1.30 -21.80 -7.91
CA ALA A 376 2.70 -22.11 -7.66
C ALA A 376 2.97 -23.57 -8.04
N ASP A 377 4.09 -23.81 -8.72
CA ASP A 377 4.52 -25.17 -9.07
C ASP A 377 5.31 -25.83 -7.92
N ALA A 378 5.92 -25.03 -7.05
CA ALA A 378 6.54 -25.44 -5.79
C ALA A 378 6.37 -24.37 -4.73
N LEU A 379 6.15 -24.77 -3.47
CA LEU A 379 5.92 -23.88 -2.34
C LEU A 379 6.81 -24.23 -1.16
N VAL A 380 7.58 -23.25 -0.68
CA VAL A 380 8.29 -23.29 0.59
C VAL A 380 7.54 -22.41 1.59
N VAL A 381 7.13 -22.98 2.71
CA VAL A 381 6.46 -22.25 3.81
C VAL A 381 7.44 -22.05 4.96
N MET A 382 7.51 -20.81 5.44
CA MET A 382 8.32 -20.42 6.59
C MET A 382 7.49 -20.39 7.89
N ASP A 383 8.18 -20.17 9.00
CA ASP A 383 7.54 -19.75 10.25
C ASP A 383 6.70 -18.48 10.07
N ILE A 384 5.67 -18.35 10.89
CA ILE A 384 4.81 -17.16 10.91
C ILE A 384 5.60 -15.98 11.45
N TYR A 385 5.64 -14.89 10.69
CA TYR A 385 6.14 -13.61 11.16
C TYR A 385 5.14 -12.99 12.14
N ALA A 386 5.47 -13.02 13.44
CA ALA A 386 4.54 -12.66 14.52
C ALA A 386 4.05 -11.20 14.48
N ALA A 387 4.87 -10.27 13.99
CA ALA A 387 4.59 -8.83 14.01
C ALA A 387 4.14 -8.28 15.38
N GLY A 388 4.67 -8.85 16.47
CA GLY A 388 4.36 -8.47 17.85
C GLY A 388 3.20 -9.24 18.50
N GLU A 389 2.55 -10.17 17.79
CA GLU A 389 1.50 -11.02 18.37
C GLU A 389 2.07 -12.18 19.19
N PRO A 390 1.41 -12.58 20.28
CA PRO A 390 1.70 -13.85 20.93
C PRO A 390 1.33 -15.02 20.00
N SER A 391 2.07 -16.13 20.11
CA SER A 391 1.75 -17.36 19.38
C SER A 391 0.38 -17.90 19.78
N ILE A 392 -0.38 -18.40 18.79
CA ILE A 392 -1.66 -19.08 19.02
C ILE A 392 -1.44 -20.60 18.93
N PRO A 393 -1.81 -21.40 19.97
CA PRO A 393 -1.68 -22.85 19.92
C PRO A 393 -2.35 -23.45 18.68
N GLY A 394 -1.64 -24.33 17.97
CA GLY A 394 -2.14 -24.98 16.75
C GLY A 394 -2.10 -24.11 15.48
N VAL A 395 -1.63 -22.85 15.56
CA VAL A 395 -1.47 -21.98 14.40
C VAL A 395 0.02 -21.80 14.12
N THR A 396 0.56 -22.65 13.25
CA THR A 396 1.99 -22.64 12.88
C THR A 396 2.17 -22.65 11.36
N GLY A 397 3.36 -22.27 10.89
CA GLY A 397 3.71 -22.38 9.47
C GLY A 397 3.70 -23.84 8.99
N GLU A 398 4.09 -24.78 9.86
CA GLU A 398 4.04 -26.22 9.60
C GLU A 398 2.61 -26.74 9.40
N ASP A 399 1.71 -26.40 10.32
CA ASP A 399 0.29 -26.78 10.23
C ASP A 399 -0.41 -26.12 9.02
N LEU A 400 0.01 -24.92 8.63
CA LEU A 400 -0.45 -24.31 7.38
C LEU A 400 0.08 -25.07 6.16
N ALA A 401 1.36 -25.44 6.14
CA ALA A 401 1.97 -26.19 5.04
C ALA A 401 1.31 -27.57 4.86
N GLU A 402 1.02 -28.27 5.96
CA GLU A 402 0.27 -29.54 5.93
C GLU A 402 -1.17 -29.32 5.43
N GLY A 403 -1.82 -28.25 5.88
CA GLY A 403 -3.14 -27.86 5.39
C GLY A 403 -3.13 -27.65 3.86
N ILE A 404 -2.17 -26.90 3.33
CA ILE A 404 -2.06 -26.64 1.89
C ILE A 404 -1.80 -27.95 1.11
N ARG A 405 -0.97 -28.84 1.65
CA ARG A 405 -0.69 -30.15 1.03
C ARG A 405 -1.93 -31.05 0.99
N SER A 406 -2.65 -31.16 2.11
CA SER A 406 -3.88 -31.97 2.20
C SER A 406 -5.01 -31.44 1.30
N HIS A 407 -4.96 -30.16 0.91
CA HIS A 407 -5.90 -29.53 -0.01
C HIS A 407 -5.47 -29.56 -1.48
N GLY A 408 -4.45 -30.36 -1.80
CA GLY A 408 -4.14 -30.76 -3.18
C GLY A 408 -2.91 -30.11 -3.81
N HIS A 409 -2.21 -29.21 -3.10
CA HIS A 409 -0.94 -28.68 -3.61
C HIS A 409 0.15 -29.77 -3.55
N ARG A 410 0.78 -30.03 -4.70
CA ARG A 410 1.60 -31.25 -4.90
C ARG A 410 3.02 -31.15 -4.37
N ASP A 411 3.57 -29.94 -4.29
CA ASP A 411 4.96 -29.70 -3.89
C ASP A 411 5.01 -28.60 -2.82
N VAL A 412 4.87 -29.00 -1.56
CA VAL A 412 4.87 -28.10 -0.39
C VAL A 412 5.90 -28.59 0.63
N THR A 413 6.87 -27.73 0.93
CA THR A 413 7.92 -27.98 1.92
C THR A 413 7.89 -26.92 3.02
N TYR A 414 7.89 -27.34 4.28
CA TYR A 414 8.06 -26.45 5.43
C TYR A 414 9.53 -26.45 5.89
N LEU A 415 10.10 -25.27 6.10
CA LEU A 415 11.52 -25.12 6.47
C LEU A 415 11.77 -24.20 7.69
N GLY A 416 10.73 -23.78 8.41
CA GLY A 416 10.86 -22.91 9.57
C GLY A 416 11.45 -21.54 9.23
N SER A 417 12.35 -21.03 10.09
CA SER A 417 12.94 -19.68 10.00
C SER A 417 14.43 -19.63 9.68
N ASP A 418 15.09 -20.78 9.48
CA ASP A 418 16.51 -20.83 9.09
C ASP A 418 16.70 -20.40 7.63
N ARG A 419 17.04 -19.12 7.44
CA ARG A 419 17.26 -18.53 6.12
C ARG A 419 18.35 -19.20 5.31
N ALA A 420 19.45 -19.61 5.94
CA ALA A 420 20.56 -20.24 5.22
C ALA A 420 20.12 -21.60 4.64
N ARG A 421 19.38 -22.38 5.44
CA ARG A 421 18.77 -23.64 4.99
C ARG A 421 17.76 -23.42 3.87
N ILE A 422 16.92 -22.39 3.97
CA ILE A 422 15.94 -22.06 2.93
C ILE A 422 16.63 -21.66 1.61
N VAL A 423 17.63 -20.77 1.66
CA VAL A 423 18.39 -20.34 0.48
C VAL A 423 19.09 -21.53 -0.18
N GLN A 424 19.71 -22.42 0.61
CA GLN A 424 20.34 -23.63 0.09
C GLN A 424 19.31 -24.54 -0.61
N HIS A 425 18.18 -24.80 0.04
CA HIS A 425 17.11 -25.62 -0.53
C HIS A 425 16.59 -25.03 -1.85
N LEU A 426 16.40 -23.71 -1.92
CA LEU A 426 16.00 -23.02 -3.15
C LEU A 426 17.07 -23.18 -4.24
N ALA A 427 18.34 -22.94 -3.93
CA ALA A 427 19.44 -23.06 -4.88
C ALA A 427 19.59 -24.47 -5.46
N GLU A 428 19.24 -25.51 -4.69
CA GLU A 428 19.21 -26.90 -5.13
C GLU A 428 17.95 -27.26 -5.96
N THR A 429 16.85 -26.53 -5.77
CA THR A 429 15.54 -26.81 -6.37
C THR A 429 15.30 -26.07 -7.68
N VAL A 430 15.79 -24.83 -7.79
CA VAL A 430 15.55 -23.94 -8.94
C VAL A 430 16.34 -24.36 -10.17
N ARG A 431 15.76 -24.13 -11.34
CA ARG A 431 16.33 -24.46 -12.65
C ARG A 431 16.33 -23.24 -13.55
N THR A 432 17.17 -23.25 -14.59
CA THR A 432 17.20 -22.20 -15.61
C THR A 432 15.79 -21.97 -16.18
N GLY A 433 15.32 -20.71 -16.16
CA GLY A 433 13.99 -20.34 -16.61
C GLY A 433 12.93 -20.26 -15.50
N ASP A 434 13.24 -20.73 -14.28
CA ASP A 434 12.32 -20.61 -13.13
C ASP A 434 12.12 -19.14 -12.72
N LEU A 435 10.92 -18.87 -12.22
CA LEU A 435 10.55 -17.62 -11.56
C LEU A 435 10.39 -17.91 -10.06
N VAL A 436 11.29 -17.35 -9.26
CA VAL A 436 11.22 -17.45 -7.79
C VAL A 436 10.50 -16.23 -7.25
N ILE A 437 9.49 -16.43 -6.41
CA ILE A 437 8.71 -15.34 -5.79
C ILE A 437 8.82 -15.43 -4.27
N THR A 438 9.36 -14.40 -3.62
CA THR A 438 9.24 -14.21 -2.18
C THR A 438 7.93 -13.47 -1.88
N LEU A 439 7.05 -14.11 -1.11
CA LEU A 439 5.71 -13.60 -0.77
C LEU A 439 5.58 -13.40 0.75
N GLY A 440 5.25 -12.16 1.14
CA GLY A 440 4.86 -11.83 2.51
C GLY A 440 5.32 -10.45 2.95
N ALA A 441 4.69 -9.93 4.00
CA ALA A 441 4.97 -8.58 4.52
C ALA A 441 6.21 -8.50 5.43
N GLY A 442 6.68 -9.64 5.95
CA GLY A 442 7.81 -9.73 6.87
C GLY A 442 9.19 -9.63 6.19
N ASP A 443 10.16 -10.34 6.74
CA ASP A 443 11.56 -10.33 6.33
C ASP A 443 11.90 -11.33 5.20
N VAL A 444 10.91 -12.07 4.69
CA VAL A 444 11.02 -12.97 3.53
C VAL A 444 11.67 -12.31 2.30
N SER A 445 11.50 -10.99 2.11
CA SER A 445 12.13 -10.24 1.02
C SER A 445 13.67 -10.33 1.00
N GLN A 446 14.29 -10.54 2.16
CA GLN A 446 15.74 -10.68 2.27
C GLN A 446 16.23 -11.97 1.58
N LEU A 447 15.42 -13.04 1.60
CA LEU A 447 15.76 -14.32 0.97
C LEU A 447 15.98 -14.20 -0.53
N GLY A 448 15.22 -13.34 -1.22
CA GLY A 448 15.38 -13.14 -2.66
C GLY A 448 16.75 -12.59 -3.01
N SER A 449 17.23 -11.59 -2.25
CA SER A 449 18.57 -11.03 -2.41
C SER A 449 19.68 -12.00 -2.00
N GLU A 450 19.46 -12.79 -0.95
CA GLU A 450 20.39 -13.82 -0.49
C GLU A 450 20.54 -14.96 -1.53
N LEU A 451 19.44 -15.38 -2.14
CA LEU A 451 19.42 -16.39 -3.21
C LEU A 451 20.20 -15.93 -4.44
N LEU A 452 19.99 -14.69 -4.91
CA LEU A 452 20.75 -14.14 -6.04
C LEU A 452 22.26 -14.20 -5.78
N LYS A 453 22.69 -13.75 -4.59
CA LYS A 453 24.10 -13.80 -4.18
C LYS A 453 24.65 -15.23 -4.11
N TYR A 454 23.84 -16.18 -3.65
CA TYR A 454 24.23 -17.58 -3.57
C TYR A 454 24.45 -18.17 -4.98
N LEU A 455 23.49 -17.95 -5.89
CA LEU A 455 23.57 -18.44 -7.27
C LEU A 455 24.74 -17.84 -8.07
N ASP A 456 25.10 -16.58 -7.81
CA ASP A 456 26.24 -15.93 -8.45
C ASP A 456 27.59 -16.48 -7.96
N ARG A 457 27.72 -16.77 -6.66
CA ARG A 457 28.95 -17.37 -6.08
C ARG A 457 29.21 -18.79 -6.57
N ASP A 458 28.16 -19.59 -6.70
CA ASP A 458 28.26 -20.94 -7.27
C ASP A 458 28.71 -20.90 -8.74
N SER A 459 28.29 -19.87 -9.48
CA SER A 459 28.71 -19.67 -10.88
C SER A 459 30.19 -19.35 -11.01
N GLN A 460 30.76 -18.61 -10.05
CA GLN A 460 32.19 -18.24 -10.04
C GLN A 460 33.12 -19.36 -9.53
N THR A 461 32.59 -20.30 -8.73
CA THR A 461 33.39 -21.40 -8.15
C THR A 461 33.39 -22.67 -9.00
N GLY A 462 32.79 -22.66 -10.21
CA GLY A 462 32.96 -23.70 -11.21
C GLY A 462 32.32 -25.07 -10.87
N ARG A 463 31.43 -25.13 -9.87
CA ARG A 463 30.63 -26.36 -9.62
C ARG A 463 29.50 -26.47 -10.64
N ALA A 464 29.86 -26.75 -11.89
CA ALA A 464 28.94 -27.35 -12.85
C ALA A 464 28.59 -28.76 -12.33
N LYS A 465 27.38 -28.96 -11.80
CA LYS A 465 26.84 -30.30 -11.60
C LYS A 465 26.57 -30.87 -13.01
N CYS A 466 27.38 -31.84 -13.41
CA CYS A 466 27.11 -32.76 -14.53
C CYS A 466 25.81 -33.52 -14.33
#